data_AF-A0A914S1Z3-F1
#
_entry.id   AF-A0A914S1Z3-F1
#
_cell.length_a   1.000
_cell.length_b   1.000
_cell.length_c   1.000
_cell.angle_alpha   90.00
_cell.angle_beta   90.00
_cell.angle_gamma   90.00
#
_symmetry.space_group_name_H-M   'P 1'
#
loop_
_entity.id
_entity.type
_entity.pdbx_description
1 polymer ?
#
loop_
_entity_poly.entity_id
_entity_poly.type
_entity_poly.pdbx_seq_one_letter_code
_entity_poly.pdbx_strand_id
1 'polypeptide(L)'
;MEIFPLHVCRHVLKFILGRPINWFDLAFYDPTLFESMRTLVFNDGPIRPDQINDMLLTFEVYLPIEEGGGVVELKRGGSKISVTHENVVEYIYRFVEARMLGNHLKCLEAIKQGVYDVIPAGSLAHMTSEDLRLLLCGTQEVMFYLYYLFNHFHLFAC
;
A
#
# COMPACT_ATOMS: atom_id res chain seq x y z
N MET A 1 5.37 11.06 -27.74
CA MET A 1 5.92 10.84 -26.39
C MET A 1 5.96 9.36 -26.17
N GLU A 2 7.13 8.81 -25.86
CA GLU A 2 7.22 7.42 -25.40
C GLU A 2 6.67 7.39 -23.97
N ILE A 3 5.55 6.69 -23.79
CA ILE A 3 4.88 6.54 -22.49
C ILE A 3 5.49 5.33 -21.80
N PHE A 4 5.79 5.43 -20.50
CA PHE A 4 6.26 4.30 -19.71
C PHE A 4 5.08 3.36 -19.43
N PRO A 5 5.05 2.13 -19.98
CA PRO A 5 3.86 1.28 -19.97
C PRO A 5 3.67 0.51 -18.66
N LEU A 6 4.49 0.76 -17.63
CA LEU A 6 4.39 0.07 -16.35
C LEU A 6 3.55 0.86 -15.36
N HIS A 7 2.51 0.23 -14.84
CA HIS A 7 1.69 0.77 -13.76
C HIS A 7 2.43 0.59 -12.42
N VAL A 8 3.16 1.63 -12.04
CA VAL A 8 3.86 1.67 -10.74
C VAL A 8 2.86 1.93 -9.62
N CYS A 9 2.93 1.14 -8.54
CA CYS A 9 2.07 1.30 -7.38
C CYS A 9 2.24 2.67 -6.69
N ARG A 10 1.16 3.18 -6.10
CA ARG A 10 1.13 4.51 -5.44
C ARG A 10 2.22 4.69 -4.38
N HIS A 11 2.47 3.68 -3.55
CA HIS A 11 3.48 3.76 -2.49
C HIS A 11 4.91 3.91 -3.04
N VAL A 12 5.21 3.30 -4.20
CA VAL A 12 6.52 3.44 -4.88
C VAL A 12 6.71 4.87 -5.39
N LEU A 13 5.67 5.44 -6.00
CA LEU A 13 5.71 6.84 -6.47
C LEU A 13 5.90 7.81 -5.30
N LYS A 14 5.18 7.58 -4.18
CA LYS A 14 5.39 8.32 -2.94
C LYS A 14 6.82 8.17 -2.43
N PHE A 15 7.38 6.96 -2.45
CA PHE A 15 8.74 6.70 -1.99
C PHE A 15 9.78 7.49 -2.79
N ILE A 16 9.67 7.46 -4.13
CA ILE A 16 10.53 8.22 -5.04
C ILE A 16 10.47 9.72 -4.69
N LEU A 17 9.27 10.27 -4.53
CA LEU A 17 9.04 11.67 -4.17
C LEU A 17 9.39 12.04 -2.72
N GLY A 18 9.81 11.07 -1.90
CA GLY A 18 10.08 11.28 -0.47
C GLY A 18 8.84 11.62 0.35
N ARG A 19 7.65 11.16 -0.07
CA ARG A 19 6.39 11.34 0.65
C ARG A 19 6.16 10.21 1.65
N PRO A 20 5.52 10.49 2.79
CA PRO A 20 5.16 9.45 3.74
C PRO A 20 4.16 8.48 3.11
N ILE A 21 4.44 7.19 3.29
CA ILE A 21 3.54 6.11 2.94
C ILE A 21 2.59 5.90 4.11
N ASN A 22 1.30 5.84 3.83
CA ASN A 22 0.25 5.74 4.83
C ASN A 22 -0.46 4.38 4.73
N TRP A 23 -1.17 4.00 5.80
CA TRP A 23 -1.98 2.78 5.83
C TRP A 23 -2.98 2.70 4.66
N PHE A 24 -3.55 3.84 4.24
CA PHE A 24 -4.48 3.89 3.11
C PHE A 24 -3.83 3.57 1.76
N ASP A 25 -2.51 3.71 1.62
CA ASP A 25 -1.80 3.30 0.41
C ASP A 25 -1.86 1.78 0.21
N LEU A 26 -2.09 1.02 1.29
CA LEU A 26 -2.34 -0.42 1.19
C LEU A 26 -3.61 -0.72 0.40
N ALA A 27 -4.67 0.09 0.49
CA ALA A 27 -5.90 -0.14 -0.26
C ALA A 27 -5.70 -0.10 -1.79
N PHE A 28 -4.68 0.63 -2.25
CA PHE A 28 -4.31 0.69 -3.68
C PHE A 28 -3.33 -0.43 -4.09
N TYR A 29 -2.70 -1.09 -3.12
CA TYR A 29 -1.73 -2.15 -3.34
C TYR A 29 -2.38 -3.53 -3.20
N ASP A 30 -3.09 -3.75 -2.09
CA ASP A 30 -3.84 -4.96 -1.77
C ASP A 30 -5.14 -4.59 -1.02
N PRO A 31 -6.27 -4.38 -1.75
CA PRO A 31 -7.54 -3.98 -1.14
C PRO A 31 -8.12 -5.06 -0.23
N THR A 32 -7.85 -6.33 -0.52
CA THR A 32 -8.33 -7.47 0.29
C THR A 32 -7.65 -7.48 1.65
N LEU A 33 -6.33 -7.28 1.68
CA LEU A 33 -5.57 -7.19 2.91
C LEU A 33 -5.94 -5.93 3.73
N PHE A 34 -6.11 -4.79 3.05
CA PHE A 34 -6.57 -3.57 3.70
C PHE A 34 -7.90 -3.79 4.41
N GLU A 35 -8.88 -4.39 3.74
CA GLU A 35 -10.18 -4.65 4.33
C GLU A 35 -10.09 -5.64 5.50
N SER A 36 -9.28 -6.70 5.33
CA SER A 36 -9.05 -7.69 6.39
C SER A 36 -8.53 -7.03 7.68
N MET A 37 -7.55 -6.13 7.58
CA MET A 37 -7.04 -5.42 8.75
C MET A 37 -7.97 -4.30 9.25
N ARG A 38 -8.71 -3.64 8.35
CA ARG A 38 -9.73 -2.66 8.74
C ARG A 38 -10.76 -3.29 9.67
N THR A 39 -11.17 -4.52 9.39
CA THR A 39 -12.11 -5.25 10.26
C THR A 39 -11.55 -5.53 11.66
N LEU A 40 -10.23 -5.65 11.82
CA LEU A 40 -9.60 -5.82 13.13
C LEU A 40 -9.66 -4.54 14.00
N VAL A 41 -9.83 -3.37 13.40
CA VAL A 41 -9.79 -2.07 14.12
C VAL A 41 -11.18 -1.52 14.37
N PHE A 42 -12.05 -1.55 13.36
CA PHE A 42 -13.29 -0.78 13.39
C PHE A 42 -14.48 -1.53 13.99
N ASN A 43 -14.34 -2.80 14.38
CA ASN A 43 -15.41 -3.64 14.95
C ASN A 43 -16.66 -3.77 14.05
N ASP A 44 -16.57 -3.32 12.80
CA ASP A 44 -17.62 -3.43 11.77
C ASP A 44 -17.58 -4.80 11.06
N GLY A 45 -16.64 -5.67 11.42
CA GLY A 45 -16.50 -7.02 10.91
C GLY A 45 -17.06 -8.08 11.86
N PRO A 46 -16.97 -9.38 11.50
CA PRO A 46 -17.42 -10.47 12.36
C PRO A 46 -16.56 -10.63 13.62
N ILE A 47 -15.34 -10.07 13.63
CA ILE A 47 -14.37 -10.17 14.71
C ILE A 47 -14.62 -9.03 15.70
N ARG A 48 -14.93 -9.38 16.94
CA ARG A 48 -15.12 -8.41 18.04
C ARG A 48 -13.77 -8.06 18.71
N PRO A 49 -13.65 -6.91 19.41
CA PRO A 49 -12.43 -6.53 20.14
C PRO A 49 -11.84 -7.63 21.02
N ASP A 50 -12.73 -8.34 21.73
CA ASP A 50 -12.42 -9.45 22.63
C ASP A 50 -11.84 -10.66 21.91
N GLN A 51 -12.15 -10.84 20.63
CA GLN A 51 -11.68 -11.97 19.81
C GLN A 51 -10.29 -11.74 19.20
N ILE A 52 -9.75 -10.51 19.21
CA ILE A 52 -8.38 -10.24 18.71
C ILE A 52 -7.36 -11.07 19.49
N ASN A 53 -7.54 -11.19 20.79
CA ASN A 53 -6.68 -12.00 21.66
C ASN A 53 -6.76 -13.49 21.33
N ASP A 54 -7.93 -13.96 20.87
CA ASP A 54 -8.16 -15.36 20.50
C ASP A 54 -7.51 -15.73 19.16
N MET A 55 -7.12 -14.74 18.35
CA MET A 55 -6.42 -14.98 17.08
C MET A 55 -4.97 -15.45 17.26
N LEU A 56 -4.44 -15.39 18.49
CA LEU A 56 -3.07 -15.81 18.84
C LEU A 56 -1.98 -15.19 17.93
N LEU A 57 -2.23 -13.98 17.45
CA LEU A 57 -1.28 -13.24 16.63
C LEU A 57 -0.11 -12.74 17.50
N THR A 58 1.07 -12.73 16.92
CA THR A 58 2.27 -12.11 17.49
C THR A 58 2.79 -11.05 16.51
N PHE A 59 3.75 -10.22 16.94
CA PHE A 59 4.39 -9.23 16.04
C PHE A 59 5.42 -9.90 15.12
N GLU A 60 5.03 -10.99 14.45
CA GLU A 60 5.80 -11.66 13.42
C GLU A 60 4.88 -12.02 12.25
N VAL A 61 5.42 -12.04 11.04
CA VAL A 61 4.66 -12.30 9.82
C VAL A 61 5.41 -13.26 8.92
N TYR A 62 4.66 -14.10 8.22
CA TYR A 62 5.20 -14.95 7.17
C TYR A 62 5.21 -14.20 5.84
N LEU A 63 6.39 -14.08 5.23
CA LEU A 63 6.54 -13.48 3.91
C LEU A 63 6.33 -14.55 2.83
N PRO A 64 5.62 -14.22 1.74
CA PRO A 64 5.60 -15.03 0.54
C PRO A 64 7.02 -15.30 0.02
N ILE A 65 7.21 -16.44 -0.66
CA ILE A 65 8.51 -16.80 -1.26
C ILE A 65 8.99 -15.73 -2.24
N GLU A 66 8.06 -15.13 -2.99
CA GLU A 66 8.31 -14.02 -3.92
C GLU A 66 8.90 -12.77 -3.25
N GLU A 67 8.65 -12.63 -1.94
CA GLU A 67 9.13 -11.53 -1.11
C GLU A 67 10.32 -11.94 -0.25
N GLY A 68 10.98 -13.06 -0.54
CA GLY A 68 12.15 -13.54 0.20
C GLY A 68 11.85 -14.68 1.17
N GLY A 69 10.58 -14.99 1.43
CA GLY A 69 10.14 -16.12 2.24
C GLY A 69 10.48 -16.02 3.74
N GLY A 70 9.88 -16.90 4.53
CA GLY A 70 10.20 -17.07 5.95
C GLY A 70 9.44 -16.14 6.89
N VAL A 71 9.87 -16.10 8.16
CA VAL A 71 9.23 -15.33 9.23
C VAL A 71 10.06 -14.09 9.54
N VAL A 72 9.41 -12.94 9.58
CA VAL A 72 10.03 -11.66 9.93
C VAL A 72 9.34 -11.08 11.15
N GLU A 73 10.13 -10.68 12.14
CA GLU A 73 9.62 -9.92 13.29
C GLU A 73 9.32 -8.47 12.88
N LEU A 74 8.10 -8.01 13.14
CA LEU A 74 7.64 -6.65 12.87
C LEU A 74 8.24 -5.61 13.83
N LYS A 75 8.70 -6.06 14.99
CA LYS A 75 9.47 -5.29 15.96
C LYS A 75 10.40 -6.21 16.73
N ARG A 76 11.41 -5.64 17.39
CA ARG A 76 12.41 -6.41 18.14
C ARG A 76 11.76 -7.32 19.18
N GLY A 77 11.95 -8.64 19.06
CA GLY A 77 11.36 -9.64 19.94
C GLY A 77 9.86 -9.85 19.69
N GLY A 78 9.36 -9.48 18.50
CA GLY A 78 7.96 -9.49 18.13
C GLY A 78 7.31 -10.88 18.20
N SER A 79 8.09 -11.94 18.00
CA SER A 79 7.67 -13.33 18.18
C SER A 79 7.11 -13.65 19.57
N LYS A 80 7.49 -12.86 20.59
CA LYS A 80 7.08 -13.04 22.00
C LYS A 80 6.03 -12.03 22.45
N ILE A 81 5.61 -11.13 21.57
CA ILE A 81 4.68 -10.05 21.89
C ILE A 81 3.36 -10.38 21.22
N SER A 82 2.35 -10.71 22.01
CA SER A 82 1.00 -10.98 21.50
C SER A 82 0.33 -9.69 21.04
N VAL A 83 -0.41 -9.79 19.93
CA VAL A 83 -1.30 -8.74 19.46
C VAL A 83 -2.54 -8.75 20.35
N THR A 84 -2.91 -7.57 20.82
CA THR A 84 -4.05 -7.31 21.70
C THR A 84 -4.85 -6.17 21.10
N HIS A 85 -6.09 -5.98 21.55
CA HIS A 85 -6.91 -4.86 21.11
C HIS A 85 -6.21 -3.50 21.34
N GLU A 86 -5.44 -3.35 22.42
CA GLU A 86 -4.73 -2.12 22.75
C GLU A 86 -3.56 -1.83 21.80
N ASN A 87 -2.95 -2.87 21.21
CA ASN A 87 -1.76 -2.74 20.36
C ASN A 87 -2.00 -3.12 18.88
N VAL A 88 -3.23 -3.50 18.50
CA VAL A 88 -3.56 -3.95 17.13
C VAL A 88 -3.26 -2.89 16.09
N VAL A 89 -3.46 -1.61 16.42
CA VAL A 89 -3.15 -0.49 15.53
C VAL A 89 -1.64 -0.43 15.24
N GLU A 90 -0.80 -0.62 16.26
CA GLU A 90 0.66 -0.69 16.09
C GLU A 90 1.05 -1.87 15.19
N TYR A 91 0.47 -3.05 15.44
CA TYR A 91 0.68 -4.25 14.63
C TYR A 91 0.38 -3.98 13.14
N ILE A 92 -0.76 -3.36 12.85
CA ILE A 92 -1.20 -3.02 11.50
C ILE A 92 -0.23 -2.06 10.80
N TYR A 93 0.21 -1.01 11.49
CA TYR A 93 1.20 -0.08 10.93
C TYR A 93 2.52 -0.79 10.58
N ARG A 94 3.02 -1.63 11.49
CA ARG A 94 4.27 -2.37 11.27
C ARG A 94 4.15 -3.41 10.18
N PHE A 95 3.02 -4.11 10.12
CA PHE A 95 2.74 -5.05 9.06
C PHE A 95 2.81 -4.37 7.69
N VAL A 96 2.19 -3.20 7.56
CA VAL A 96 2.16 -2.47 6.30
C VAL A 96 3.51 -1.92 5.89
N GLU A 97 4.26 -1.40 6.85
CA GLU A 97 5.64 -0.99 6.63
C GLU A 97 6.46 -2.18 6.10
N ALA A 98 6.37 -3.35 6.74
CA ALA A 98 7.05 -4.56 6.28
C ALA A 98 6.58 -5.03 4.90
N ARG A 99 5.27 -4.96 4.62
CA ARG A 99 4.67 -5.42 3.36
C ARG A 99 5.00 -4.51 2.17
N MET A 100 4.97 -3.19 2.36
CA MET A 100 5.21 -2.22 1.28
C MET A 100 6.67 -1.83 1.11
N LEU A 101 7.46 -1.85 2.19
CA LEU A 101 8.86 -1.45 2.16
C LEU A 101 9.83 -2.61 2.38
N GLY A 102 9.58 -3.45 3.39
CA GLY A 102 10.47 -4.50 3.92
C GLY A 102 11.61 -4.94 3.02
N ASN A 103 11.41 -6.03 2.27
CA ASN A 103 12.46 -6.59 1.42
C ASN A 103 12.67 -5.83 0.11
N HIS A 104 11.77 -4.89 -0.21
CA HIS A 104 11.83 -4.08 -1.43
C HIS A 104 12.64 -2.79 -1.25
N LEU A 105 13.00 -2.41 -0.01
CA LEU A 105 13.58 -1.11 0.31
C LEU A 105 14.81 -0.77 -0.53
N LYS A 106 15.73 -1.73 -0.69
CA LYS A 106 16.94 -1.55 -1.51
C LYS A 106 16.60 -1.27 -2.98
N CYS A 107 15.60 -1.94 -3.53
CA CYS A 107 15.14 -1.71 -4.89
C CYS A 107 14.47 -0.33 -5.00
N LEU A 108 13.66 0.06 -4.02
CA LEU A 108 13.02 1.37 -3.98
C LEU A 108 14.04 2.52 -3.88
N GLU A 109 15.09 2.35 -3.08
CA GLU A 109 16.21 3.28 -2.97
C GLU A 109 16.96 3.41 -4.30
N ALA A 110 17.25 2.28 -4.96
CA ALA A 110 17.91 2.29 -6.26
C ALA A 110 17.06 2.99 -7.35
N ILE A 111 15.74 2.76 -7.37
CA ILE A 111 14.82 3.45 -8.28
C ILE A 111 14.82 4.96 -8.00
N LYS A 112 14.71 5.34 -6.72
CA LYS A 112 14.73 6.74 -6.31
C LYS A 112 16.03 7.42 -6.73
N GLN A 113 17.17 6.77 -6.52
CA GLN A 113 18.47 7.30 -6.94
C GLN A 113 18.53 7.49 -8.45
N GLY A 114 18.15 6.48 -9.24
CA GLY A 114 18.14 6.57 -10.70
C GLY A 114 17.24 7.68 -11.24
N VAL A 115 16.12 7.97 -10.58
CA VAL A 115 15.27 9.12 -10.93
C VAL A 115 15.99 10.45 -10.68
N TYR A 116 16.62 10.62 -9.51
CA TYR A 116 17.30 11.87 -9.15
C TYR A 116 18.66 12.06 -9.84
N ASP A 117 19.25 11.00 -10.41
CA ASP A 117 20.45 11.11 -11.26
C ASP A 117 20.14 11.83 -12.60
N VAL A 118 18.87 11.80 -13.04
CA VAL A 118 18.42 12.42 -14.31
C VAL A 118 17.60 13.69 -14.06
N ILE A 119 16.74 13.67 -13.04
CA ILE A 119 15.78 14.74 -12.77
C ILE A 119 16.20 15.52 -11.51
N PRO A 120 16.43 16.84 -11.60
CA PRO A 120 16.75 17.66 -10.44
C PRO A 120 15.67 17.58 -9.36
N ALA A 121 16.08 17.51 -8.09
CA ALA A 121 15.13 17.31 -6.99
C ALA A 121 14.06 18.42 -6.88
N GLY A 122 14.41 19.66 -7.24
CA GLY A 122 13.47 20.79 -7.27
C GLY A 122 12.30 20.60 -8.23
N SER A 123 12.48 19.86 -9.32
CA SER A 123 11.43 19.62 -10.32
C SER A 123 10.30 18.73 -9.78
N LEU A 124 10.60 17.86 -8.82
CA LEU A 124 9.65 16.91 -8.24
C LEU A 124 9.10 17.37 -6.87
N ALA A 125 9.63 18.46 -6.31
CA ALA A 125 9.40 18.86 -4.93
C ALA A 125 7.92 19.13 -4.57
N HIS A 126 7.10 19.54 -5.54
CA HIS A 126 5.69 19.85 -5.36
C HIS A 126 4.74 18.83 -5.99
N MET A 127 5.29 17.76 -6.61
CA MET A 127 4.47 16.73 -7.22
C MET A 127 3.86 15.81 -6.17
N THR A 128 2.64 15.37 -6.47
CA THR A 128 1.95 14.26 -5.82
C THR A 128 2.29 12.94 -6.52
N SER A 129 1.95 11.81 -5.90
CA SER A 129 2.06 10.49 -6.54
C SER A 129 1.27 10.41 -7.84
N GLU A 130 0.14 11.12 -7.93
CA GLU A 130 -0.74 11.17 -9.07
C GLU A 130 -0.13 11.99 -10.21
N ASP A 131 0.49 13.13 -9.90
CA ASP A 131 1.19 13.94 -10.90
C ASP A 131 2.34 13.15 -11.52
N LEU A 132 3.14 12.47 -10.68
CA LEU A 132 4.23 11.63 -11.17
C LEU A 132 3.71 10.45 -12.00
N ARG A 133 2.59 9.82 -11.59
CA ARG A 133 1.94 8.77 -12.38
C ARG A 133 1.49 9.28 -13.75
N LEU A 134 0.88 10.46 -13.79
CA LEU A 134 0.41 11.08 -15.03
C LEU A 134 1.57 11.43 -15.96
N LEU A 135 2.71 11.87 -15.42
CA LEU A 135 3.91 12.13 -16.22
C LEU A 135 4.50 10.86 -16.83
N LEU A 136 4.52 9.75 -16.07
CA LEU A 136 5.08 8.48 -16.53
C LEU A 136 4.14 7.74 -17.51
N CYS A 137 2.86 7.64 -17.16
CA CYS A 137 1.87 6.84 -17.89
C CYS A 137 1.05 7.67 -18.89
N GLY A 138 1.25 8.99 -18.94
CA GLY A 138 0.43 9.91 -19.72
C GLY A 138 -0.97 10.13 -19.12
N THR A 139 -1.70 11.07 -19.69
CA THR A 139 -3.14 11.21 -19.47
C THR A 139 -3.85 10.18 -20.33
N GLN A 140 -4.43 9.13 -19.73
CA GLN A 140 -5.51 8.43 -20.43
C GLN A 140 -6.66 9.43 -20.56
N GLU A 141 -7.04 9.78 -21.79
CA GLU A 141 -8.29 10.51 -22.01
C GLU A 141 -9.41 9.70 -21.39
N VAL A 142 -9.95 10.17 -20.27
CA VAL A 142 -11.16 9.59 -19.70
C VAL A 142 -12.28 9.98 -20.65
N MET A 143 -12.62 9.08 -21.57
CA MET A 143 -13.77 9.23 -22.45
C MET A 143 -15.02 9.23 -21.56
N PHE A 144 -15.49 10.41 -21.16
CA PHE A 144 -16.66 10.62 -20.30
C PHE A 144 -17.90 9.84 -20.78
N TYR A 145 -18.00 9.55 -22.07
CA TYR A 145 -19.05 8.71 -22.65
C TYR A 145 -19.09 7.29 -22.08
N LEU A 146 -17.94 6.64 -21.86
CA LEU A 146 -17.87 5.29 -21.29
C LEU A 146 -18.27 5.30 -19.80
N TYR A 147 -17.88 6.33 -19.05
CA TYR A 147 -18.28 6.48 -17.65
C TYR A 147 -19.78 6.73 -17.50
N TYR A 148 -20.37 7.58 -18.36
CA TYR A 148 -21.81 7.80 -18.39
C TYR A 148 -22.58 6.55 -18.78
N LEU A 149 -22.14 5.83 -19.82
CA LEU A 149 -22.78 4.57 -20.23
C LEU A 149 -22.73 3.54 -19.09
N PHE A 150 -21.59 3.34 -18.44
CA PHE A 150 -21.45 2.34 -17.37
C PHE A 150 -22.32 2.66 -16.14
N ASN A 151 -22.41 3.94 -15.75
CA ASN A 151 -23.24 4.35 -14.61
C ASN A 151 -24.74 4.39 -14.94
N HIS A 152 -25.12 4.64 -16.20
CA HIS A 152 -26.53 4.69 -16.59
C HIS A 152 -27.11 3.31 -16.94
N PHE A 153 -26.32 2.36 -17.46
CA PHE A 153 -26.79 1.00 -17.72
C PHE A 153 -27.13 0.21 -16.43
N HIS A 154 -26.52 0.54 -15.29
CA HIS A 154 -26.86 -0.07 -14.00
C HIS A 154 -28.17 0.43 -13.39
N LEU A 155 -28.78 1.51 -13.92
CA LEU A 155 -30.06 2.06 -13.46
C LEU A 155 -31.28 1.57 -14.25
N PHE A 156 -31.08 0.82 -15.34
CA PHE A 156 -32.17 0.29 -16.19
C PHE A 156 -32.20 -1.25 -16.27
N ALA A 157 -31.45 -1.95 -15.41
CA ALA A 157 -31.44 -3.41 -15.31
C ALA A 157 -32.00 -3.94 -13.97
N CYS A 158 -32.99 -3.24 -13.40
CA CYS A 158 -33.87 -3.74 -12.34
C CYS A 158 -35.33 -3.63 -12.78
#